data_AF-A0A8X7MRI6-F1
#
_entry.id   AF-A0A8X7MRI6-F1
#
_cell.length_a   1.000
_cell.length_b   1.000
_cell.length_c   1.000
_cell.angle_alpha   90.00
_cell.angle_beta   90.00
_cell.angle_gamma   90.00
#
_symmetry.space_group_name_H-M   'P 1'
#
loop_
_entity.id
_entity.type
_entity.pdbx_description
1 polymer ?
#
loop_
_entity_poly.entity_id
_entity_poly.type
_entity_poly.pdbx_seq_one_letter_code
_entity_poly.pdbx_strand_id
1 'polypeptide(L)'
;MHSYERDANTILDAAVSPDDRLQKTVPLIAESIDASTVNIQQTIASGFVAVGAPLDTFSHQQQLVQVEQQCHHDAQIRTLQYQFKALATMVATGFSVLTGPPPSPTTTLSSLPSSSSSGPSSSSSASTALISLSPGIDLLNNGTHQQQRQPELGSGLLSGAEDEMPAYEQDRNISSVLQLWVEWKLGLGGRESVSEMDKKWGKKWRAKDSARKHYDRRIHIISNQWCNILSIVSYDNILNSICYLSNIL
;
A
#
# COMPACT_ATOMS: atom_id res chain seq x y z
N MET A 1 39.15 7.61 20.19
CA MET A 1 40.53 7.91 19.75
C MET A 1 41.39 6.74 20.15
N HIS A 2 41.66 5.87 19.20
CA HIS A 2 42.13 4.51 19.47
C HIS A 2 43.66 4.49 19.62
N SER A 3 44.17 3.59 20.46
CA SER A 3 45.61 3.47 20.75
C SER A 3 46.46 3.32 19.47
N TYR A 4 45.91 2.70 18.42
CA TYR A 4 46.58 2.50 17.12
C TYR A 4 46.95 3.81 16.41
N GLU A 5 46.16 4.87 16.57
CA GLU A 5 46.43 6.17 15.91
C GLU A 5 47.65 6.85 16.52
N ARG A 6 47.88 6.65 17.82
CA ARG A 6 49.00 7.25 18.52
C ARG A 6 50.31 6.57 18.10
N ASP A 7 50.31 5.25 18.01
CA ASP A 7 51.49 4.46 17.67
C ASP A 7 51.89 4.62 16.20
N ALA A 8 50.92 4.71 15.29
CA ALA A 8 51.17 4.94 13.86
C ALA A 8 51.89 6.28 13.61
N ASN A 9 51.48 7.34 14.30
CA ASN A 9 52.08 8.67 14.15
C ASN A 9 53.52 8.73 14.70
N THR A 10 53.83 8.03 15.80
CA THR A 10 55.20 7.94 16.32
C THR A 10 56.17 7.20 15.39
N ILE A 11 55.68 6.23 14.59
CA ILE A 11 56.52 5.51 13.61
C ILE A 11 56.77 6.37 12.35
N LEU A 12 55.88 7.32 12.06
CA LEU A 12 56.03 8.26 10.95
C LEU A 12 57.08 9.36 11.22
N ASP A 13 57.27 9.76 12.48
CA ASP A 13 58.22 10.83 12.87
C ASP A 13 59.66 10.34 13.12
N ALA A 14 59.88 9.04 13.30
CA ALA A 14 61.23 8.50 13.43
C ALA A 14 61.89 8.42 12.05
N ALA A 15 63.02 9.12 11.85
CA ALA A 15 63.83 9.14 10.63
C ALA A 15 64.52 7.79 10.36
N VAL A 16 63.71 6.76 10.11
CA VAL A 16 64.10 5.38 9.90
C VAL A 16 64.02 5.07 8.41
N SER A 17 64.96 4.25 7.94
CA SER A 17 65.04 3.74 6.57
C SER A 17 63.67 3.23 6.10
N PRO A 18 63.24 3.58 4.87
CA PRO A 18 61.89 3.26 4.38
C PRO A 18 61.56 1.76 4.38
N ASP A 19 62.57 0.89 4.28
CA ASP A 19 62.40 -0.57 4.33
C ASP A 19 62.01 -1.09 5.73
N ASP A 20 62.61 -0.56 6.79
CA ASP A 20 62.30 -0.93 8.19
C ASP A 20 60.89 -0.47 8.58
N ARG A 21 60.42 0.66 8.01
CA ARG A 21 59.05 1.14 8.21
C ARG A 21 58.03 0.18 7.62
N LEU A 22 58.30 -0.34 6.41
CA LEU A 22 57.44 -1.32 5.74
C LEU A 22 57.34 -2.62 6.55
N GLN A 23 58.46 -3.16 7.01
CA GLN A 23 58.47 -4.37 7.85
C GLN A 23 57.69 -4.18 9.16
N LYS A 24 57.70 -2.97 9.73
CA LYS A 24 56.99 -2.67 10.97
C LYS A 24 55.50 -2.38 10.76
N THR A 25 55.08 -1.84 9.61
CA THR A 25 53.68 -1.52 9.34
C THR A 25 52.86 -2.70 8.82
N VAL A 26 53.47 -3.66 8.12
CA VAL A 26 52.75 -4.81 7.55
C VAL A 26 51.99 -5.64 8.62
N PRO A 27 52.57 -5.97 9.79
CA PRO A 27 51.86 -6.69 10.84
C PRO A 27 50.70 -5.89 11.44
N LEU A 28 50.86 -4.58 11.59
CA LEU A 28 49.81 -3.69 12.13
C LEU A 28 48.60 -3.59 11.20
N ILE A 29 48.84 -3.64 9.89
CA ILE A 29 47.77 -3.67 8.88
C ILE A 29 47.02 -5.01 8.94
N ALA A 30 47.73 -6.13 9.11
CA ALA A 30 47.10 -7.45 9.25
C ALA A 30 46.19 -7.50 10.50
N GLU A 31 46.70 -7.03 11.65
CA GLU A 31 45.92 -6.97 12.89
C GLU A 31 44.69 -6.03 12.76
N SER A 32 44.83 -4.92 12.04
CA SER A 32 43.71 -4.01 11.75
C SER A 32 42.62 -4.68 10.89
N ILE A 33 43.01 -5.51 9.93
CA ILE A 33 42.05 -6.22 9.05
C ILE A 33 41.30 -7.28 9.86
N ASP A 34 42.01 -8.01 10.72
CA ASP A 34 41.41 -9.04 11.57
C ASP A 34 40.42 -8.42 12.58
N ALA A 35 40.81 -7.33 13.25
CA ALA A 35 39.95 -6.62 14.19
C ALA A 35 38.70 -6.02 13.51
N SER A 36 38.84 -5.48 12.29
CA SER A 36 37.73 -4.95 11.51
C SER A 36 36.76 -6.04 11.08
N THR A 37 37.29 -7.20 10.68
CA THR A 37 36.50 -8.35 10.23
C THR A 37 35.61 -8.91 11.35
N VAL A 38 36.14 -9.01 12.58
CA VAL A 38 35.35 -9.46 13.74
C VAL A 38 34.22 -8.49 14.07
N ASN A 39 34.48 -7.18 14.00
CA ASN A 39 33.45 -6.16 14.24
C ASN A 39 32.34 -6.19 13.18
N ILE A 40 32.71 -6.37 11.91
CA ILE A 40 31.74 -6.52 10.81
C ILE A 40 30.90 -7.79 11.01
N GLN A 41 31.52 -8.93 11.34
CA GLN A 41 30.79 -10.18 11.61
C GLN A 41 29.81 -10.04 12.78
N GLN A 42 30.23 -9.38 13.86
CA GLN A 42 29.39 -9.13 15.02
C GLN A 42 28.22 -8.18 14.71
N THR A 43 28.48 -7.15 13.89
CA THR A 43 27.44 -6.23 13.41
C THR A 43 26.42 -6.96 12.55
N ILE A 44 26.87 -7.82 11.62
CA ILE A 44 25.98 -8.63 10.76
C ILE A 44 25.14 -9.59 11.62
N ALA A 45 25.76 -10.30 12.55
CA ALA A 45 25.05 -11.23 13.44
C ALA A 45 23.98 -10.53 14.29
N SER A 46 24.29 -9.35 14.83
CA SER A 46 23.33 -8.56 15.62
C SER A 46 22.19 -7.98 14.78
N GLY A 47 22.46 -7.59 13.53
CA GLY A 47 21.46 -7.09 12.59
C GLY A 47 20.41 -8.13 12.21
N PHE A 48 20.80 -9.40 12.04
CA PHE A 48 19.85 -10.48 11.69
C PHE A 48 18.89 -10.82 12.83
N VAL A 49 19.34 -10.78 14.09
CA VAL A 49 18.49 -11.06 15.25
C VAL A 49 17.45 -9.94 15.47
N ALA A 50 17.81 -8.68 15.20
CA ALA A 50 16.89 -7.54 15.33
C ALA A 50 15.79 -7.52 14.26
N VAL A 51 16.03 -8.11 13.08
CA VAL A 51 15.05 -8.17 11.97
C VAL A 51 14.15 -9.42 12.03
N GLY A 52 14.58 -10.48 12.73
CA GLY A 52 13.79 -11.71 12.89
C GLY A 52 12.48 -11.52 13.67
N ALA A 53 12.52 -10.85 14.82
CA ALA A 53 11.32 -10.67 15.66
C ALA A 53 10.18 -9.87 15.00
N PRO A 54 10.44 -8.80 14.22
CA PRO A 54 9.41 -8.13 13.43
C PRO A 54 8.87 -8.98 12.28
N LEU A 55 9.67 -9.86 11.68
CA LEU A 55 9.26 -10.67 10.53
C LEU A 55 8.26 -11.76 10.91
N ASP A 56 8.47 -12.43 12.04
CA ASP A 56 7.51 -13.42 12.56
C ASP A 56 6.18 -12.75 12.93
N THR A 57 6.24 -11.55 13.51
CA THR A 57 5.06 -10.76 13.86
C THR A 57 4.29 -10.34 12.61
N PHE A 58 4.98 -9.90 11.56
CA PHE A 58 4.35 -9.54 10.29
C PHE A 58 3.73 -10.75 9.58
N SER A 59 4.44 -11.88 9.53
CA SER A 59 3.92 -13.12 8.95
C SER A 59 2.64 -13.58 9.65
N HIS A 60 2.64 -13.55 10.98
CA HIS A 60 1.45 -13.88 11.78
C HIS A 60 0.29 -12.91 11.52
N GLN A 61 0.56 -11.61 11.45
CA GLN A 61 -0.46 -10.61 11.16
C GLN A 61 -1.05 -10.78 9.75
N GLN A 62 -0.22 -11.12 8.76
CA GLN A 62 -0.67 -11.39 7.40
C GLN A 62 -1.58 -12.62 7.34
N GLN A 63 -1.27 -13.66 8.12
CA GLN A 63 -2.10 -14.87 8.19
C GLN A 63 -3.48 -14.58 8.81
N LEU A 64 -3.54 -13.76 9.86
CA LEU A 64 -4.81 -13.34 10.46
C LEU A 64 -5.71 -12.61 9.45
N VAL A 65 -5.13 -11.68 8.68
CA VAL A 65 -5.87 -10.93 7.65
C VAL A 65 -6.40 -11.87 6.56
N GLN A 66 -5.63 -12.88 6.15
CA GLN A 66 -6.11 -13.86 5.17
C GLN A 66 -7.26 -14.71 5.70
N VAL A 67 -7.17 -15.20 6.94
CA VAL A 67 -8.24 -15.99 7.57
C VAL A 67 -9.53 -15.17 7.68
N GLU A 68 -9.43 -13.90 8.06
CA GLU A 68 -10.58 -13.00 8.16
C GLU A 68 -11.22 -12.75 6.79
N GLN A 69 -10.42 -12.50 5.75
CA GLN A 69 -10.93 -12.35 4.38
C GLN A 69 -11.62 -13.63 3.89
N GLN A 70 -11.05 -14.80 4.17
CA GLN A 70 -11.65 -16.08 3.81
C GLN A 70 -12.99 -16.28 4.51
N CYS A 71 -13.07 -15.95 5.81
CA CYS A 71 -14.33 -16.02 6.56
C CYS A 71 -15.40 -15.07 5.96
N HIS A 72 -15.01 -13.86 5.58
CA HIS A 72 -15.90 -12.91 4.92
C HIS A 72 -16.40 -13.43 3.56
N HIS A 73 -15.51 -14.01 2.77
CA HIS A 73 -15.85 -14.59 1.48
C HIS A 73 -16.84 -15.75 1.62
N ASP A 74 -16.59 -16.67 2.55
CA ASP A 74 -17.48 -17.81 2.82
C ASP A 74 -18.87 -17.35 3.30
N ALA A 75 -18.94 -16.32 4.13
CA ALA A 75 -20.20 -15.74 4.58
C ALA A 75 -21.03 -15.17 3.42
N GLN A 76 -20.37 -14.53 2.45
CA GLN A 76 -21.04 -14.03 1.24
C GLN A 76 -21.57 -15.19 0.39
N ILE A 77 -20.79 -16.25 0.17
CA ILE A 77 -21.23 -17.44 -0.58
C ILE A 77 -22.45 -18.07 0.11
N ARG A 78 -22.42 -18.24 1.43
CA ARG A 78 -23.57 -18.81 2.15
C ARG A 78 -24.82 -17.95 1.99
N THR A 79 -24.69 -16.63 2.09
CA THR A 79 -25.82 -15.70 1.90
C THR A 79 -26.44 -15.86 0.52
N LEU A 80 -25.61 -15.93 -0.53
CA LEU A 80 -26.09 -16.17 -1.90
C LEU A 80 -26.76 -17.54 -2.04
N GLN A 81 -26.20 -18.57 -1.41
CA GLN A 81 -26.80 -19.90 -1.41
C GLN A 81 -28.18 -19.92 -0.74
N TYR A 82 -28.38 -19.18 0.36
CA TYR A 82 -29.69 -19.06 0.99
C TYR A 82 -30.69 -18.33 0.10
N GLN A 83 -30.28 -17.23 -0.55
CA GLN A 83 -31.12 -16.50 -1.50
C GLN A 83 -31.53 -17.40 -2.68
N PHE A 84 -30.58 -18.15 -3.23
CA PHE A 84 -30.85 -19.07 -4.33
C PHE A 84 -31.79 -20.21 -3.91
N LYS A 85 -31.59 -20.80 -2.73
CA LYS A 85 -32.50 -21.82 -2.18
C LYS A 85 -33.90 -21.26 -1.97
N ALA A 86 -34.05 -20.08 -1.37
CA ALA A 86 -35.35 -19.45 -1.16
C ALA A 86 -36.08 -19.17 -2.48
N LEU A 87 -35.37 -18.66 -3.49
CA LEU A 87 -35.91 -18.45 -4.83
C LEU A 87 -36.33 -19.77 -5.49
N ALA A 88 -35.48 -20.80 -5.41
CA ALA A 88 -35.77 -22.11 -5.97
C ALA A 88 -37.01 -22.75 -5.31
N THR A 89 -37.16 -22.62 -3.98
CA THR A 89 -38.37 -23.08 -3.27
C THR A 89 -39.61 -22.32 -3.72
N MET A 90 -39.54 -20.98 -3.87
CA MET A 90 -40.68 -20.19 -4.36
C MET A 90 -41.12 -20.59 -5.77
N VAL A 91 -40.18 -20.86 -6.68
CA VAL A 91 -40.51 -21.31 -8.05
C VAL A 91 -41.15 -22.70 -8.03
N ALA A 92 -40.62 -23.63 -7.22
CA ALA A 92 -41.14 -24.98 -7.12
C ALA A 92 -42.58 -25.04 -6.56
N THR A 93 -42.95 -24.14 -5.63
CA THR A 93 -44.31 -24.08 -5.09
C THR A 93 -45.26 -23.19 -5.90
N GLY A 94 -44.74 -22.20 -6.64
CA GLY A 94 -45.55 -21.26 -7.42
C GLY A 94 -46.04 -21.81 -8.76
N PHE A 95 -45.39 -22.84 -9.31
CA PHE A 95 -45.73 -23.36 -10.64
C PHE A 95 -46.83 -24.45 -10.64
N SER A 96 -47.32 -24.89 -9.49
CA SER A 96 -48.41 -25.88 -9.40
C SER A 96 -49.83 -25.28 -9.52
N VAL A 97 -49.99 -23.97 -9.80
CA VAL A 97 -51.31 -23.30 -9.81
C VAL A 97 -51.93 -23.13 -11.22
N LEU A 98 -51.26 -23.52 -12.32
CA LEU A 98 -51.77 -23.23 -13.68
C LEU A 98 -52.35 -24.40 -14.49
N THR A 99 -52.54 -25.59 -13.92
CA THR A 99 -53.23 -26.69 -14.63
C THR A 99 -54.20 -27.45 -13.71
N GLY A 100 -55.32 -26.81 -13.35
CA GLY A 100 -56.42 -27.48 -12.66
C GLY A 100 -57.76 -26.83 -13.04
N PRO A 101 -58.79 -27.60 -13.45
CA PRO A 101 -60.10 -27.05 -13.81
C PRO A 101 -60.77 -26.35 -12.62
N PRO A 102 -61.60 -25.33 -12.87
CA PRO A 102 -62.11 -24.42 -11.85
C PRO A 102 -63.05 -25.13 -10.87
N PRO A 103 -62.80 -25.11 -9.54
CA PRO A 103 -63.82 -25.47 -8.56
C PRO A 103 -64.77 -24.29 -8.32
N SER A 104 -66.06 -24.59 -8.33
CA SER A 104 -67.18 -23.67 -8.14
C SER A 104 -67.15 -22.97 -6.76
N PRO A 105 -67.70 -21.75 -6.64
CA PRO A 105 -67.69 -20.99 -5.40
C PRO A 105 -68.67 -21.58 -4.38
N THR A 106 -68.16 -22.13 -3.28
CA THR A 106 -68.95 -22.40 -2.07
C THR A 106 -68.46 -21.48 -0.96
N THR A 107 -69.37 -20.62 -0.52
CA THR A 107 -69.30 -19.76 0.66
C THR A 107 -69.04 -20.59 1.91
N THR A 108 -67.97 -20.28 2.65
CA THR A 108 -67.91 -20.57 4.09
C THR A 108 -66.90 -19.65 4.78
N LEU A 109 -67.40 -18.88 5.74
CA LEU A 109 -66.64 -18.18 6.78
C LEU A 109 -65.75 -19.18 7.54
N SER A 110 -64.54 -18.76 7.95
CA SER A 110 -64.13 -18.73 9.38
C SER A 110 -62.62 -18.48 9.58
N SER A 111 -62.37 -17.73 10.66
CA SER A 111 -61.22 -17.75 11.57
C SER A 111 -59.83 -17.31 11.10
N LEU A 112 -59.45 -16.14 11.62
CA LEU A 112 -58.07 -15.72 11.88
C LEU A 112 -57.33 -16.72 12.79
N PRO A 113 -56.01 -16.82 12.64
CA PRO A 113 -55.16 -16.82 13.82
C PRO A 113 -54.15 -15.66 13.78
N SER A 114 -54.17 -14.91 14.87
CA SER A 114 -53.17 -13.93 15.28
C SER A 114 -51.87 -14.66 15.66
N SER A 115 -50.73 -14.22 15.13
CA SER A 115 -49.44 -14.53 15.74
C SER A 115 -48.45 -13.39 15.49
N SER A 116 -48.26 -12.66 16.58
CA SER A 116 -47.22 -11.68 16.89
C SER A 116 -45.81 -12.25 16.76
N SER A 117 -44.90 -11.48 16.18
CA SER A 117 -43.48 -11.53 16.54
C SER A 117 -42.82 -10.16 16.30
N SER A 118 -42.80 -9.38 17.38
CA SER A 118 -41.72 -8.52 17.86
C SER A 118 -40.46 -8.40 17.00
N GLY A 119 -40.06 -7.16 16.73
CA GLY A 119 -38.69 -6.81 16.34
C GLY A 119 -37.66 -7.11 17.44
N PRO A 120 -36.38 -6.87 17.13
CA PRO A 120 -35.71 -5.85 17.90
C PRO A 120 -34.90 -4.88 17.03
N SER A 121 -35.09 -3.60 17.34
CA SER A 121 -34.09 -2.56 17.20
C SER A 121 -32.90 -2.87 18.10
N SER A 122 -31.70 -2.94 17.54
CA SER A 122 -30.45 -2.86 18.29
C SER A 122 -29.52 -1.87 17.62
N SER A 123 -29.60 -0.65 18.13
CA SER A 123 -28.52 0.32 18.20
C SER A 123 -27.30 -0.30 18.90
N SER A 124 -26.14 -0.24 18.26
CA SER A 124 -24.86 -0.43 18.96
C SER A 124 -23.85 0.57 18.40
N SER A 125 -23.83 1.73 19.04
CA SER A 125 -22.70 2.63 19.11
C SER A 125 -21.53 1.87 19.73
N ALA A 126 -20.44 1.73 19.00
CA ALA A 126 -19.15 1.35 19.56
C ALA A 126 -18.18 2.50 19.27
N SER A 127 -17.96 3.30 20.30
CA SER A 127 -16.79 4.15 20.43
C SER A 127 -15.57 3.24 20.53
N THR A 128 -14.60 3.41 19.63
CA THR A 128 -13.23 2.95 19.84
C THR A 128 -12.30 4.12 19.68
N ALA A 129 -11.50 4.31 20.72
CA ALA A 129 -10.62 5.42 20.96
C ALA A 129 -9.57 5.57 19.85
N LEU A 130 -9.35 6.80 19.42
CA LEU A 130 -8.16 7.20 18.69
C LEU A 130 -6.97 7.07 19.64
N ILE A 131 -6.16 6.04 19.45
CA ILE A 131 -4.86 5.91 20.11
C ILE A 131 -3.93 6.91 19.42
N SER A 132 -3.86 8.09 20.04
CA SER A 132 -2.81 9.08 19.80
C SER A 132 -1.51 8.54 20.38
N LEU A 133 -0.57 8.18 19.50
CA LEU A 133 0.82 7.93 19.86
C LEU A 133 1.67 8.94 19.08
N SER A 134 1.95 10.04 19.76
CA SER A 134 3.04 10.95 19.41
C SER A 134 4.38 10.32 19.80
N PRO A 135 5.40 10.43 18.94
CA PRO A 135 6.75 10.68 19.41
C PRO A 135 7.04 12.18 19.24
N GLY A 136 7.40 12.82 20.34
CA GLY A 136 7.84 14.21 20.35
C GLY A 136 9.03 14.43 19.43
N ILE A 137 8.88 15.37 18.51
CA ILE A 137 9.99 15.98 17.78
C ILE A 137 10.18 17.34 18.43
N ASP A 138 11.27 17.46 19.18
CA ASP A 138 11.67 18.72 19.79
C ASP A 138 11.99 19.77 18.73
N LEU A 139 11.62 20.99 19.09
CA LEU A 139 11.55 22.21 18.31
C LEU A 139 12.91 22.70 17.81
N LEU A 140 12.91 23.17 16.56
CA LEU A 140 13.62 24.38 16.07
C LEU A 140 12.89 24.81 14.79
N ASN A 141 11.74 25.49 14.88
CA ASN A 141 11.59 26.96 14.95
C ASN A 141 12.36 27.73 13.86
N ASN A 142 11.71 28.04 12.71
CA ASN A 142 11.58 29.42 12.20
C ASN A 142 10.70 29.49 10.93
N GLY A 143 9.82 30.51 10.84
CA GLY A 143 9.42 31.11 9.56
C GLY A 143 7.97 30.96 9.06
N THR A 144 7.05 31.72 9.66
CA THR A 144 6.05 32.60 8.99
C THR A 144 5.49 32.24 7.60
N HIS A 145 4.17 32.01 7.49
CA HIS A 145 3.19 32.97 6.94
C HIS A 145 1.75 32.39 6.94
N GLN A 146 0.84 33.13 7.58
CA GLN A 146 -0.62 33.01 7.47
C GLN A 146 -1.09 33.36 6.05
N GLN A 147 -2.06 32.61 5.50
CA GLN A 147 -3.29 33.26 5.02
C GLN A 147 -4.46 32.27 4.95
N GLN A 148 -5.40 32.49 5.85
CA GLN A 148 -6.72 31.89 5.90
C GLN A 148 -7.71 32.88 5.27
N ARG A 149 -8.42 32.48 4.21
CA ARG A 149 -9.71 33.08 3.83
C ARG A 149 -10.71 31.97 3.54
N GLN A 150 -11.89 32.20 4.09
CA GLN A 150 -13.09 31.38 4.08
C GLN A 150 -13.75 31.24 2.69
N PRO A 151 -14.73 30.33 2.55
CA PRO A 151 -15.43 30.03 1.30
C PRO A 151 -16.65 30.94 1.09
N GLU A 152 -16.74 31.54 -0.10
CA GLU A 152 -17.95 32.22 -0.58
C GLU A 152 -18.72 31.26 -1.51
N LEU A 153 -19.93 30.89 -1.09
CA LEU A 153 -20.91 30.17 -1.89
C LEU A 153 -21.50 31.12 -2.95
N GLY A 154 -21.09 30.95 -4.20
CA GLY A 154 -21.67 31.63 -5.36
C GLY A 154 -22.16 30.63 -6.39
N SER A 155 -23.46 30.35 -6.40
CA SER A 155 -24.16 29.70 -7.51
C SER A 155 -24.11 30.56 -8.76
N GLY A 156 -23.31 30.13 -9.75
CA GLY A 156 -23.31 30.66 -11.12
C GLY A 156 -23.42 29.50 -12.10
N LEU A 157 -24.62 29.30 -12.64
CA LEU A 157 -24.93 28.30 -13.66
C LEU A 157 -24.30 28.66 -15.00
N LEU A 158 -23.63 27.66 -15.61
CA LEU A 158 -23.52 27.45 -17.06
C LEU A 158 -22.90 28.59 -17.89
N SER A 159 -21.62 28.86 -17.68
CA SER A 159 -20.75 29.44 -18.72
C SER A 159 -19.64 28.44 -18.97
N GLY A 160 -19.39 28.11 -20.24
CA GLY A 160 -18.39 27.13 -20.65
C GLY A 160 -17.09 27.37 -19.89
N ALA A 161 -16.82 26.49 -18.91
CA ALA A 161 -15.57 26.46 -18.21
C ALA A 161 -14.55 25.97 -19.23
N GLU A 162 -13.98 26.92 -19.98
CA GLU A 162 -12.66 26.76 -20.56
C GLU A 162 -11.83 26.11 -19.45
N ASP A 163 -11.41 24.86 -19.68
CA ASP A 163 -10.83 23.95 -18.69
C ASP A 163 -9.49 24.55 -18.22
N GLU A 164 -9.59 25.55 -17.34
CA GLU A 164 -8.50 26.42 -16.96
C GLU A 164 -7.47 25.56 -16.26
N MET A 165 -6.28 25.55 -16.86
CA MET A 165 -5.23 24.62 -16.47
C MET A 165 -4.86 24.86 -15.00
N PRO A 166 -5.06 23.86 -14.12
CA PRO A 166 -4.82 24.07 -12.70
C PRO A 166 -3.33 24.35 -12.47
N ALA A 167 -3.05 25.24 -11.51
CA ALA A 167 -1.70 25.50 -11.02
C ALA A 167 -1.19 24.27 -10.26
N TYR A 168 -0.73 23.27 -11.00
CA TYR A 168 -0.31 22.01 -10.42
C TYR A 168 1.19 22.01 -10.15
N GLU A 169 1.52 21.76 -8.89
CA GLU A 169 2.89 21.53 -8.43
C GLU A 169 3.03 20.06 -8.03
N GLN A 170 4.01 19.39 -8.66
CA GLN A 170 4.34 18.00 -8.36
C GLN A 170 4.88 17.88 -6.94
N ASP A 171 4.39 16.89 -6.19
CA ASP A 171 4.91 16.59 -4.87
C ASP A 171 6.36 16.07 -4.98
N ARG A 172 7.26 16.67 -4.20
CA ARG A 172 8.68 16.33 -4.12
C ARG A 172 9.02 15.46 -2.91
N ASN A 173 8.06 15.26 -2.02
CA ASN A 173 8.25 14.48 -0.80
C ASN A 173 8.01 12.97 -1.03
N ILE A 174 7.69 12.58 -2.26
CA ILE A 174 7.45 11.19 -2.63
C ILE A 174 8.78 10.45 -2.69
N SER A 175 8.97 9.54 -1.75
CA SER A 175 10.19 8.75 -1.57
C SER A 175 10.05 7.30 -2.02
N SER A 176 8.84 6.85 -2.33
CA SER A 176 8.55 5.46 -2.71
C SER A 176 7.99 5.33 -4.14
N VAL A 177 8.42 4.28 -4.84
CA VAL A 177 7.92 3.92 -6.19
C VAL A 177 6.42 3.65 -6.16
N LEU A 178 5.91 3.07 -5.07
CA LEU A 178 4.48 2.79 -4.93
C LEU A 178 3.67 4.09 -4.83
N GLN A 179 4.11 5.04 -4.00
CA GLN A 179 3.47 6.36 -3.88
C GLN A 179 3.50 7.11 -5.21
N LEU A 180 4.64 7.05 -5.91
CA LEU A 180 4.79 7.63 -7.24
C LEU A 180 3.77 7.05 -8.23
N TRP A 181 3.54 5.73 -8.19
CA TRP A 181 2.54 5.10 -9.04
C TRP A 181 1.10 5.43 -8.64
N VAL A 182 0.81 5.50 -7.35
CA VAL A 182 -0.51 5.88 -6.83
C VAL A 182 -0.87 7.30 -7.30
N GLU A 183 0.04 8.26 -7.14
CA GLU A 183 -0.16 9.62 -7.66
C GLU A 183 -0.35 9.63 -9.18
N TRP A 184 0.39 8.78 -9.91
CA TRP A 184 0.27 8.66 -11.35
C TRP A 184 -1.12 8.17 -11.80
N LYS A 185 -1.68 7.16 -11.13
CA LYS A 185 -2.94 6.50 -11.53
C LYS A 185 -4.19 7.01 -10.85
N LEU A 186 -4.11 7.32 -9.56
CA LEU A 186 -5.25 7.66 -8.72
C LEU A 186 -5.23 9.14 -8.29
N GLY A 187 -4.06 9.78 -8.37
CA GLY A 187 -3.85 11.10 -7.77
C GLY A 187 -3.51 10.98 -6.28
N LEU A 188 -3.09 12.11 -5.69
CA LEU A 188 -2.69 12.18 -4.28
C LEU A 188 -3.21 13.47 -3.65
N GLY A 189 -3.72 13.41 -2.42
CA GLY A 189 -4.23 14.58 -1.71
C GLY A 189 -5.47 15.23 -2.34
N GLY A 190 -6.37 14.43 -2.93
CA GLY A 190 -7.58 14.91 -3.60
C GLY A 190 -7.33 15.62 -4.94
N ARG A 191 -6.11 15.57 -5.45
CA ARG A 191 -5.74 16.09 -6.78
C ARG A 191 -6.02 15.04 -7.85
N GLU A 192 -6.27 15.51 -9.07
CA GLU A 192 -6.42 14.64 -10.24
C GLU A 192 -5.14 13.84 -10.51
N SER A 193 -5.30 12.67 -11.12
CA SER A 193 -4.15 11.80 -11.40
C SER A 193 -3.23 12.43 -12.45
N VAL A 194 -1.91 12.21 -12.33
CA VAL A 194 -0.95 12.75 -13.30
C VAL A 194 -1.22 12.22 -14.71
N SER A 195 -1.71 10.97 -14.83
CA SER A 195 -2.09 10.38 -16.11
C SER A 195 -3.28 11.10 -16.76
N GLU A 196 -4.27 11.53 -15.99
CA GLU A 196 -5.41 12.30 -16.51
C GLU A 196 -5.00 13.71 -16.88
N MET A 197 -4.12 14.33 -16.07
CA MET A 197 -3.56 15.65 -16.39
C MET A 197 -2.78 15.64 -17.71
N ASP A 198 -1.95 14.62 -17.93
CA ASP A 198 -1.19 14.48 -19.18
C ASP A 198 -2.13 14.20 -20.37
N LYS A 199 -3.26 13.51 -20.15
CA LYS A 199 -4.28 13.30 -21.17
C LYS A 199 -5.04 14.59 -21.53
N LYS A 200 -5.42 15.40 -20.55
CA LYS A 200 -6.19 16.64 -20.74
C LYS A 200 -5.35 17.79 -21.29
N TRP A 201 -4.21 18.06 -20.68
CA TRP A 201 -3.38 19.25 -20.99
C TRP A 201 -2.03 18.92 -21.64
N GLY A 202 -1.62 17.65 -21.68
CA GLY A 202 -0.36 17.24 -22.31
C GLY A 202 0.86 17.91 -21.72
N LYS A 203 1.74 18.44 -22.56
CA LYS A 203 2.96 19.13 -22.08
C LYS A 203 2.68 20.50 -21.45
N LYS A 204 1.47 21.06 -21.61
CA LYS A 204 1.15 22.43 -21.19
C LYS A 204 1.13 22.58 -19.66
N TRP A 205 0.63 21.58 -18.93
CA TRP A 205 0.59 21.62 -17.46
C TRP A 205 1.99 21.56 -16.80
N ARG A 206 3.02 21.23 -17.60
CA ARG A 206 4.44 21.21 -17.20
C ARG A 206 5.20 22.39 -17.82
N ALA A 207 4.64 23.59 -17.76
CA ALA A 207 5.23 24.77 -18.39
C ALA A 207 6.65 25.07 -17.87
N LYS A 208 6.92 24.87 -16.57
CA LYS A 208 8.21 25.15 -15.93
C LYS A 208 9.26 24.08 -16.24
N ASP A 209 10.47 24.48 -16.63
CA ASP A 209 11.57 23.55 -16.97
C ASP A 209 11.92 22.58 -15.83
N SER A 210 11.91 23.08 -14.58
CA SER A 210 12.13 22.23 -13.39
C SER A 210 11.08 21.13 -13.24
N ALA A 211 9.82 21.42 -13.58
CA ALA A 211 8.73 20.44 -13.52
C ALA A 211 8.85 19.40 -14.65
N ARG A 212 9.32 19.80 -15.84
CA ARG A 212 9.57 18.86 -16.94
C ARG A 212 10.64 17.84 -16.59
N LYS A 213 11.79 18.31 -16.11
CA LYS A 213 12.90 17.42 -15.68
C LYS A 213 12.47 16.46 -14.58
N HIS A 214 11.69 16.96 -13.62
CA HIS A 214 11.18 16.13 -12.53
C HIS A 214 10.18 15.08 -13.02
N TYR A 215 9.27 15.46 -13.91
CA TYR A 215 8.36 14.54 -14.60
C TYR A 215 9.12 13.47 -15.38
N ASP A 216 10.11 13.86 -16.21
CA ASP A 216 10.84 12.91 -17.06
C ASP A 216 11.57 11.85 -16.21
N ARG A 217 12.19 12.27 -15.10
CA ARG A 217 12.79 11.35 -14.13
C ARG A 217 11.76 10.38 -13.56
N ARG A 218 10.59 10.89 -13.17
CA ARG A 218 9.50 10.08 -12.59
C ARG A 218 8.93 9.08 -13.59
N ILE A 219 8.70 9.48 -14.84
CA ILE A 219 8.29 8.59 -15.92
C ILE A 219 9.32 7.50 -16.17
N HIS A 220 10.61 7.84 -16.16
CA HIS A 220 11.66 6.84 -16.36
C HIS A 220 11.67 5.79 -15.25
N ILE A 221 11.50 6.22 -13.98
CA ILE A 221 11.38 5.30 -12.84
C ILE A 221 10.15 4.39 -13.01
N ILE A 222 8.98 4.96 -13.32
CA ILE A 222 7.76 4.18 -13.56
C ILE A 222 8.01 3.20 -14.71
N SER A 223 8.46 3.65 -15.88
CA SER A 223 8.67 2.78 -17.04
C SER A 223 9.61 1.62 -16.72
N ASN A 224 10.76 1.87 -16.08
CA ASN A 224 11.72 0.81 -15.79
C ASN A 224 11.19 -0.20 -14.76
N GLN A 225 10.54 0.28 -13.70
CA GLN A 225 10.00 -0.58 -12.65
C GLN A 225 8.82 -1.41 -13.19
N TRP A 226 7.96 -0.80 -14.01
CA TRP A 226 6.82 -1.49 -14.59
C TRP A 226 7.22 -2.49 -15.67
N CYS A 227 8.22 -2.20 -16.50
CA CYS A 227 8.75 -3.20 -17.42
C CYS A 227 9.33 -4.42 -16.68
N ASN A 228 9.98 -4.21 -15.53
CA ASN A 228 10.54 -5.28 -14.71
C ASN A 228 9.43 -6.11 -14.02
N ILE A 229 8.44 -5.44 -13.43
CA ILE A 229 7.30 -6.13 -12.80
C ILE A 229 6.47 -6.88 -13.84
N LEU A 230 6.18 -6.26 -14.99
CA LEU A 230 5.45 -6.93 -16.07
C LEU A 230 6.25 -8.09 -16.67
N SER A 231 7.59 -8.02 -16.72
CA SER A 231 8.38 -9.19 -17.11
C SER A 231 8.23 -10.30 -16.09
N ILE A 232 8.38 -10.01 -14.78
CA ILE A 232 8.23 -11.01 -13.70
C ILE A 232 6.84 -11.66 -13.73
N VAL A 233 5.77 -10.86 -13.75
CA VAL A 233 4.38 -11.37 -13.73
C VAL A 233 4.03 -12.12 -15.03
N SER A 234 4.61 -11.72 -16.17
CA SER A 234 4.47 -12.45 -17.43
C SER A 234 5.19 -13.80 -17.39
N TYR A 235 6.39 -13.87 -16.81
CA TYR A 235 7.10 -15.14 -16.58
C TYR A 235 6.35 -16.06 -15.64
N ASP A 236 5.77 -15.54 -14.55
CA ASP A 236 4.97 -16.35 -13.62
C ASP A 236 3.66 -16.84 -14.25
N ASN A 237 3.02 -16.06 -15.13
CA ASN A 237 1.85 -16.51 -15.87
C ASN A 237 2.19 -17.62 -16.88
N ILE A 238 3.32 -17.51 -17.58
CA ILE A 238 3.79 -18.53 -18.52
C ILE A 238 4.19 -19.81 -17.77
N LEU A 239 4.92 -19.69 -16.65
CA LEU A 239 5.31 -20.83 -15.83
C LEU A 239 4.11 -21.52 -15.17
N ASN A 240 3.14 -20.76 -14.65
CA ASN A 240 1.90 -21.33 -14.14
C ASN A 240 1.09 -22.02 -15.25
N SER A 241 1.06 -21.45 -16.46
CA SER A 241 0.39 -22.09 -17.61
C SER A 241 1.10 -23.38 -18.06
N ILE A 242 2.43 -23.46 -17.97
CA ILE A 242 3.21 -24.68 -18.26
C ILE A 242 2.99 -25.73 -17.17
N CYS A 243 3.02 -25.34 -15.89
CA CYS A 243 2.75 -26.25 -14.77
C CYS A 243 1.30 -26.80 -14.78
N TYR A 244 0.33 -26.01 -15.21
CA TYR A 244 -1.05 -26.50 -15.38
C TYR A 244 -1.19 -27.50 -16.52
N LEU A 245 -0.44 -27.34 -17.62
CA LEU A 245 -0.45 -28.28 -18.74
C LEU A 245 0.29 -29.59 -18.43
N SER A 246 1.36 -29.54 -17.62
CA SER A 246 2.07 -30.76 -17.17
C SER A 246 1.33 -31.58 -16.11
N ASN A 247 0.28 -31.04 -15.47
CA ASN A 247 -0.57 -31.79 -14.52
C ASN A 247 -1.82 -32.41 -15.17
N ILE A 248 -2.04 -32.18 -16.47
CA ILE A 248 -3.20 -32.68 -17.23
C ILE A 248 -2.82 -33.86 -18.16
N LEU A 249 -1.52 -34.13 -18.34
CA LEU A 249 -0.97 -35.29 -19.07
C LEU A 249 -0.47 -36.35 -18.08
#